data_AF-A0A0S9D760-F1
#
_entry.id   AF-A0A0S9D760-F1
#
_cell.length_a   1.000
_cell.length_b   1.000
_cell.length_c   1.000
_cell.angle_alpha   90.00
_cell.angle_beta   90.00
_cell.angle_gamma   90.00
#
_symmetry.space_group_name_H-M   'P 1'
#
loop_
_entity.id
_entity.type
_entity.pdbx_description
1 polymer ?
#
loop_
_entity_poly.entity_id
_entity_poly.type
_entity_poly.pdbx_seq_one_letter_code
_entity_poly.pdbx_strand_id
1 'polypeptide(L)'
;MSSTAARSFGGGTIYYPSTTTAGTFGAVAISPGYIGAQNDSVAPVGRHAIPFYNGLTNLSRKAYVELRGASHYAPNTSNTTIAATSISWLKRFVDDDLWYLQFLCPAPGTSTAVSDHRTPCGY
;
A
#
# COMPACT_ATOMS: atom_id res chain seq x y z
N MET A 1 24.69 -7.66 20.14
CA MET A 1 23.57 -7.19 19.31
C MET A 1 23.72 -7.83 17.95
N SER A 2 22.79 -8.68 17.52
CA SER A 2 22.87 -9.35 16.21
C SER A 2 21.91 -8.64 15.25
N SER A 3 22.43 -8.09 14.16
CA SER A 3 21.64 -7.55 13.06
C SER A 3 21.77 -8.47 11.85
N THR A 4 20.72 -9.17 11.49
CA THR A 4 20.58 -9.74 10.15
C THR A 4 20.22 -8.59 9.21
N ALA A 5 21.26 -7.97 8.63
CA ALA A 5 21.08 -7.03 7.53
C ALA A 5 20.45 -7.78 6.35
N ALA A 6 19.25 -7.37 5.93
CA ALA A 6 18.67 -7.79 4.66
C ALA A 6 19.53 -7.20 3.53
N ARG A 7 20.32 -8.04 2.86
CA ARG A 7 21.37 -7.65 1.91
C ARG A 7 20.88 -7.11 0.56
N SER A 8 19.60 -6.74 0.42
CA SER A 8 19.00 -6.47 -0.91
C SER A 8 18.15 -5.21 -1.04
N PHE A 9 17.98 -4.41 0.03
CA PHE A 9 17.24 -3.15 -0.09
C PHE A 9 18.25 -1.99 -0.14
N GLY A 10 18.28 -1.27 -1.27
CA GLY A 10 19.05 -0.04 -1.40
C GLY A 10 18.63 0.96 -0.31
N GLY A 11 19.61 1.49 0.44
CA GLY A 11 19.34 2.42 1.53
C GLY A 11 18.79 3.77 1.03
N GLY A 12 17.96 4.42 1.86
CA GLY A 12 17.46 5.77 1.62
C GLY A 12 17.37 6.57 2.92
N THR A 13 17.55 7.90 2.83
CA THR A 13 17.46 8.82 3.96
C THR A 13 16.09 9.52 3.96
N ILE A 14 15.33 9.40 5.05
CA ILE A 14 14.05 10.09 5.23
C ILE A 14 14.33 11.49 5.81
N TYR A 15 13.88 12.54 5.11
CA TYR A 15 13.99 13.92 5.58
C TYR A 15 12.61 14.44 6.04
N TYR A 16 12.54 15.07 7.21
CA TYR A 16 11.33 15.75 7.70
C TYR A 16 11.54 17.26 7.62
N PRO A 17 10.95 17.96 6.64
CA PRO A 17 11.06 19.40 6.56
C PRO A 17 10.24 20.05 7.69
N SER A 18 10.81 21.05 8.36
CA SER A 18 10.10 21.86 9.38
C SER A 18 9.36 23.06 8.77
N THR A 19 9.47 23.27 7.45
CA THR A 19 8.85 24.39 6.73
C THR A 19 8.39 23.94 5.34
N THR A 20 7.48 24.70 4.72
CA THR A 20 6.98 24.47 3.35
C THR A 20 7.64 25.32 2.28
N THR A 21 8.66 26.10 2.65
CA THR A 21 9.30 27.11 1.78
C THR A 21 10.07 26.49 0.61
N ALA A 22 10.45 25.21 0.71
CA ALA A 22 11.14 24.48 -0.36
C ALA A 22 10.19 23.98 -1.48
N GLY A 23 8.89 24.26 -1.39
CA GLY A 23 7.90 23.89 -2.39
C GLY A 23 7.08 22.65 -2.02
N THR A 24 6.51 21.99 -3.04
CA THR A 24 5.67 20.80 -2.85
C THR A 24 6.55 19.59 -2.54
N PHE A 25 6.35 18.95 -1.40
CA PHE A 25 7.05 17.72 -1.04
C PHE A 25 6.36 16.50 -1.64
N GLY A 26 7.16 15.59 -2.19
CA GLY A 26 6.68 14.25 -2.54
C GLY A 26 6.37 13.47 -1.27
N ALA A 27 5.10 13.16 -1.02
CA ALA A 27 4.75 12.18 -0.02
C ALA A 27 5.12 10.79 -0.55
N VAL A 28 6.11 10.15 0.07
CA VAL A 28 6.32 8.71 -0.13
C VAL A 28 5.33 8.00 0.78
N ALA A 29 4.13 7.76 0.28
CA ALA A 29 3.23 6.80 0.90
C ALA A 29 3.79 5.40 0.62
N ILE A 30 4.65 4.88 1.51
CA ILE A 30 4.90 3.44 1.59
C ILE A 30 3.66 2.82 2.26
N SER A 31 2.57 2.80 1.50
CA SER A 31 1.44 1.96 1.81
C SER A 31 1.59 0.75 0.90
N PRO A 32 1.55 -0.48 1.39
CA PRO A 32 1.39 -1.65 0.55
C PRO A 32 0.02 -1.66 -0.16
N GLY A 33 -0.31 -0.60 -0.90
CA GLY A 33 -1.70 -0.15 -0.98
C GLY A 33 -2.27 0.15 0.42
N TYR A 34 -3.27 1.02 0.50
CA TYR A 34 -3.99 1.14 1.77
C TYR A 34 -4.74 -0.17 1.98
N ILE A 35 -4.35 -0.90 3.02
CA ILE A 35 -5.05 -2.10 3.45
C ILE A 35 -6.19 -1.62 4.35
N GLY A 36 -7.36 -1.42 3.75
CA GLY A 36 -8.59 -1.19 4.51
C GLY A 36 -8.99 -2.48 5.22
N ALA A 37 -9.53 -2.38 6.42
CA ALA A 37 -10.17 -3.50 7.09
C ALA A 37 -11.67 -3.21 7.16
N GLN A 38 -12.50 -4.03 6.50
CA GLN A 38 -13.92 -3.75 6.30
C GLN A 38 -14.67 -3.41 7.60
N ASN A 39 -14.31 -4.07 8.70
CA ASN A 39 -14.92 -3.91 10.03
C ASN A 39 -14.01 -3.11 10.99
N ASP A 40 -13.16 -2.23 10.47
CA ASP A 40 -12.31 -1.34 11.29
C ASP A 40 -13.16 -0.31 12.05
N SER A 41 -13.18 -0.42 13.38
CA SER A 41 -13.87 0.52 14.27
C SER A 41 -12.99 1.67 14.79
N VAL A 42 -11.66 1.57 14.62
CA VAL A 42 -10.69 2.58 15.09
C VAL A 42 -10.40 3.59 13.97
N ALA A 43 -10.20 3.10 12.75
CA ALA A 43 -10.03 3.88 11.54
C ALA A 43 -10.98 3.41 10.43
N PRO A 44 -12.31 3.69 10.55
CA PRO A 44 -13.29 3.22 9.57
C PRO A 44 -12.95 3.61 8.13
N VAL A 45 -13.01 2.63 7.22
CA VAL A 45 -12.59 2.76 5.81
C VAL A 45 -13.25 3.93 5.08
N GLY A 46 -14.55 4.15 5.32
CA GLY A 46 -15.30 5.25 4.70
C GLY A 46 -14.91 6.65 5.18
N ARG A 47 -14.21 6.76 6.32
CA ARG A 47 -13.73 8.04 6.87
C ARG A 47 -12.21 8.23 6.74
N HIS A 48 -11.47 7.17 6.44
CA HIS A 48 -10.00 7.19 6.41
C HIS A 48 -9.44 6.66 5.09
N ALA A 49 -9.33 5.33 4.94
CA ALA A 49 -8.60 4.73 3.82
C ALA A 49 -9.18 5.09 2.44
N ILE A 50 -10.51 5.10 2.29
CA ILE A 50 -11.17 5.43 1.02
C ILE A 50 -10.98 6.92 0.67
N PRO A 51 -11.25 7.89 1.56
CA PRO A 51 -10.92 9.30 1.31
C PRO A 51 -9.44 9.54 0.95
N PHE A 52 -8.50 8.88 1.64
CA PHE A 52 -7.08 9.01 1.32
C PHE A 52 -6.77 8.51 -0.10
N TYR A 53 -7.23 7.32 -0.47
CA TYR A 53 -7.03 6.78 -1.82
C TYR A 53 -7.63 7.70 -2.90
N ASN A 54 -8.85 8.19 -2.68
CA ASN A 54 -9.53 9.07 -3.62
C ASN A 54 -8.82 10.43 -3.77
N GLY A 55 -8.21 10.94 -2.70
CA GLY A 55 -7.42 12.17 -2.70
C GLY A 55 -6.11 12.08 -3.50
N LEU A 56 -5.61 10.88 -3.81
CA LEU A 56 -4.43 10.68 -4.64
C LEU A 56 -4.74 10.82 -6.15
N THR A 57 -5.22 11.99 -6.58
CA THR A 57 -5.71 12.20 -7.94
C THR A 57 -4.61 12.22 -9.01
N ASN A 58 -3.38 12.61 -8.65
CA ASN A 58 -2.28 12.81 -9.61
C ASN A 58 -1.19 11.74 -9.54
N LEU A 59 -1.47 10.59 -8.92
CA LEU A 59 -0.53 9.47 -8.84
C LEU A 59 -0.97 8.36 -9.79
N SER A 60 -0.14 8.06 -10.78
CA SER A 60 -0.31 6.87 -11.64
C SER A 60 -0.07 5.59 -10.84
N ARG A 61 0.87 5.61 -9.88
CA ARG A 61 1.25 4.48 -9.03
C ARG A 61 0.48 4.50 -7.70
N LYS A 62 -0.75 4.00 -7.72
CA LYS A 62 -1.56 3.78 -6.51
C LYS A 62 -2.36 2.47 -6.57
N ALA A 63 -2.70 1.94 -5.40
CA ALA A 63 -3.60 0.79 -5.24
C ALA A 63 -4.33 0.90 -3.89
N TYR A 64 -5.54 0.35 -3.83
CA TYR A 64 -6.33 0.17 -2.61
C TYR A 64 -6.79 -1.28 -2.52
N VAL A 65 -6.65 -1.89 -1.33
CA VAL A 65 -7.11 -3.25 -1.05
C VAL A 65 -7.88 -3.23 0.26
N GLU A 66 -9.14 -3.62 0.26
CA GLU A 66 -9.93 -3.77 1.49
C GLU A 66 -10.08 -5.24 1.86
N LEU A 67 -9.64 -5.62 3.06
CA LEU A 67 -9.78 -6.95 3.62
C LEU A 67 -11.20 -7.18 4.10
N ARG A 68 -11.83 -8.24 3.58
CA ARG A 68 -13.20 -8.62 3.95
C ARG A 68 -13.26 -9.06 5.42
N GLY A 69 -14.23 -8.52 6.16
CA GLY A 69 -14.52 -8.87 7.54
C GLY A 69 -13.42 -8.53 8.56
N ALA A 70 -12.31 -7.93 8.14
CA ALA A 70 -11.15 -7.68 8.99
C ALA A 70 -11.36 -6.52 9.96
N SER A 71 -10.71 -6.56 11.11
CA SER A 71 -10.67 -5.46 12.09
C SER A 71 -9.41 -4.61 11.93
N HIS A 72 -9.33 -3.50 12.67
CA HIS A 72 -8.15 -2.62 12.74
C HIS A 72 -6.83 -3.38 13.00
N TYR A 73 -6.90 -4.48 13.75
CA TYR A 73 -5.73 -5.23 14.20
C TYR A 73 -5.25 -6.28 13.19
N ALA A 74 -5.92 -6.45 12.06
CA ALA A 74 -5.53 -7.43 11.04
C ALA A 74 -4.04 -7.32 10.60
N PRO A 75 -3.44 -6.12 10.46
CA PRO A 75 -2.01 -5.99 10.13
C PRO A 75 -1.04 -6.47 11.23
N ASN A 76 -1.51 -6.65 12.47
CA ASN A 76 -0.67 -7.09 13.60
C ASN A 76 -0.54 -8.62 13.68
N THR A 77 -1.15 -9.34 12.74
CA THR A 77 -1.12 -10.80 12.65
C THR A 77 -0.76 -11.22 11.23
N SER A 78 -0.15 -12.40 11.08
CA SER A 78 0.20 -12.93 9.77
C SER A 78 -1.03 -13.04 8.87
N ASN A 79 -0.97 -12.37 7.71
CA ASN A 79 -2.04 -12.38 6.72
C ASN A 79 -1.45 -12.48 5.31
N THR A 80 -1.82 -13.53 4.59
CA THR A 80 -1.28 -13.82 3.25
C THR A 80 -1.72 -12.81 2.20
N THR A 81 -2.92 -12.25 2.33
CA THR A 81 -3.42 -11.21 1.41
C THR A 81 -2.58 -9.94 1.57
N ILE A 82 -2.38 -9.48 2.81
CA ILE A 82 -1.50 -8.35 3.13
C ILE A 82 -0.11 -8.59 2.55
N ALA A 83 0.49 -9.75 2.83
CA ALA A 83 1.83 -10.07 2.35
C ALA A 83 1.92 -10.07 0.82
N ALA A 84 1.00 -10.75 0.14
CA ALA A 84 1.02 -10.88 -1.32
C ALA A 84 0.86 -9.53 -2.03
N THR A 85 -0.07 -8.69 -1.58
CA THR A 85 -0.28 -7.36 -2.17
C THR A 85 0.88 -6.42 -1.88
N SER A 86 1.40 -6.43 -0.65
CA SER A 86 2.58 -5.64 -0.24
C SER A 86 3.80 -5.99 -1.09
N ILE A 87 4.13 -7.28 -1.17
CA ILE A 87 5.31 -7.75 -1.89
C ILE A 87 5.18 -7.45 -3.38
N SER A 88 4.02 -7.69 -3.97
CA SER A 88 3.80 -7.42 -5.40
C SER A 88 3.96 -5.94 -5.73
N TRP A 89 3.44 -5.05 -4.88
CA TRP A 89 3.60 -3.62 -5.04
C TRP A 89 5.06 -3.18 -4.93
N LEU A 90 5.77 -3.63 -3.89
CA LEU A 90 7.18 -3.29 -3.67
C LEU A 90 8.05 -3.82 -4.81
N LYS A 91 7.86 -5.08 -5.21
CA LYS A 91 8.59 -5.66 -6.34
C LYS A 91 8.37 -4.87 -7.62
N ARG A 92 7.11 -4.51 -7.92
CA ARG A 92 6.83 -3.75 -9.12
C ARG A 92 7.46 -2.35 -9.11
N PHE A 93 7.42 -1.60 -8.00
CA PHE A 93 7.75 -0.16 -8.03
C PHE A 93 9.04 0.25 -7.33
N VAL A 94 9.60 -0.61 -6.48
CA VAL A 94 10.93 -0.41 -5.88
C VAL A 94 11.98 -1.13 -6.71
N ASP A 95 11.71 -2.37 -7.12
CA ASP A 95 12.66 -3.18 -7.89
C ASP A 95 12.46 -3.06 -9.41
N ASP A 96 11.46 -2.29 -9.87
CA ASP A 96 11.04 -2.18 -11.28
C ASP A 96 10.78 -3.56 -11.94
N ASP A 97 10.37 -4.56 -11.14
CA ASP A 97 10.18 -5.92 -11.61
C ASP A 97 8.84 -6.07 -12.35
N LEU A 98 8.91 -6.10 -13.68
CA LEU A 98 7.75 -6.23 -14.55
C LEU A 98 7.02 -7.57 -14.40
N TRP A 99 7.67 -8.62 -13.88
CA TRP A 99 7.00 -9.90 -13.63
C TRP A 99 5.87 -9.79 -12.61
N TYR A 100 5.97 -8.84 -11.67
CA TYR A 100 4.94 -8.65 -10.66
C TYR A 100 3.73 -7.83 -11.13
N LEU A 101 3.78 -7.28 -12.35
CA LEU A 101 2.64 -6.54 -12.91
C LEU A 101 1.39 -7.44 -13.02
N GLN A 102 1.56 -8.73 -13.30
CA GLN A 102 0.46 -9.69 -13.43
C GLN A 102 -0.37 -9.87 -12.14
N PHE A 103 0.18 -9.51 -10.98
CA PHE A 103 -0.51 -9.59 -9.69
C PHE A 103 -1.22 -8.29 -9.31
N LEU A 104 -0.93 -7.21 -10.03
CA LEU A 104 -1.48 -5.87 -9.80
C LEU A 104 -2.47 -5.47 -10.92
N CYS A 105 -2.25 -5.98 -12.13
CA CYS A 105 -3.00 -5.63 -13.34
C CYS A 105 -3.31 -6.85 -14.24
N PRO A 106 -4.57 -7.01 -14.70
CA PRO A 106 -5.75 -6.23 -14.31
C PRO A 106 -5.97 -6.28 -12.79
N ALA A 107 -6.57 -5.22 -12.24
CA ALA A 107 -6.80 -5.12 -10.81
C ALA A 107 -7.48 -6.41 -10.29
N PRO A 108 -6.89 -7.13 -9.32
CA PRO A 108 -7.54 -8.28 -8.72
C PRO A 108 -8.99 -7.97 -8.33
N GLY A 109 -9.90 -8.89 -8.63
CA GLY A 109 -11.29 -8.78 -8.20
C GLY A 109 -11.47 -8.97 -6.70
N THR A 110 -12.69 -8.79 -6.22
CA THR A 110 -13.06 -9.15 -4.85
C THR A 110 -13.05 -10.67 -4.67
N SER A 111 -12.88 -11.12 -3.43
CA SER A 111 -12.76 -12.54 -3.08
C SER A 111 -13.28 -12.80 -1.67
N THR A 112 -13.17 -14.02 -1.16
CA THR A 112 -13.46 -14.31 0.25
C THR A 112 -12.57 -13.55 1.22
N ALA A 113 -11.38 -13.10 0.79
CA ALA A 113 -10.43 -12.33 1.58
C ALA A 113 -10.48 -10.81 1.31
N VAL A 114 -11.00 -10.39 0.16
CA VAL A 114 -10.98 -8.99 -0.30
C VAL A 114 -12.40 -8.49 -0.59
N SER A 115 -12.82 -7.40 0.05
CA SER A 115 -14.14 -6.76 -0.14
C SER A 115 -14.13 -5.65 -1.19
N ASP A 116 -13.00 -4.96 -1.39
CA ASP A 116 -12.83 -3.93 -2.40
C ASP A 116 -11.37 -3.93 -2.89
N HIS A 117 -11.16 -3.62 -4.16
CA HIS A 117 -9.83 -3.50 -4.74
C HIS A 117 -9.85 -2.47 -5.87
N ARG A 118 -8.97 -1.47 -5.79
CA ARG A 118 -8.92 -0.36 -6.76
C ARG A 118 -7.50 -0.11 -7.21
N THR A 119 -7.25 -0.44 -8.46
CA THR A 119 -5.98 -0.19 -9.13
C THR A 119 -6.28 0.36 -10.52
N PRO A 120 -5.82 1.59 -10.85
CA PRO A 120 -6.12 2.22 -12.14
C PRO A 120 -5.53 1.46 -13.34
N CYS A 121 -4.47 0.68 -13.12
CA CYS A 121 -3.69 0.02 -14.16
C CYS A 121 -3.10 0.98 -15.22
N GLY A 122 -2.19 0.48 -16.08
CA GLY A 122 -1.49 1.31 -17.07
C GLY A 122 -0.22 2.00 -16.58
N TYR A 123 0.52 1.33 -15.67
CA TYR A 123 1.81 1.79 -15.14
C TYR A 123 2.95 1.76 -16.14
#